data_AF-A0A5B8NRX1-F1
#
_entry.id   AF-A0A5B8NRX1-F1
#
_cell.length_a   1.000
_cell.length_b   1.000
_cell.length_c   1.000
_cell.angle_alpha   90.00
_cell.angle_beta   90.00
_cell.angle_gamma   90.00
#
_symmetry.space_group_name_H-M   'P 1'
#
loop_
_entity.id
_entity.type
_entity.pdbx_description
1 polymer ?
#
loop_
_entity_poly.entity_id
_entity_poly.type
_entity_poly.pdbx_seq_one_letter_code
_entity_poly.pdbx_strand_id
1 'polypeptide(L)'
;MMEFRKVAMLTGLTFEQEALARKLLGAVLVFQRDRKVDIEKGLLPFPEETITLFKDYADDGMIDHNRIINLLKTFIPGGGNVAQELLAAWEVSQSEIRRSYGHDVN
;
A
#
# COMPACT_ATOMS: atom_id res chain seq x y z
N MET A 1 3.50 -6.98 11.57
CA MET A 1 4.60 -6.09 11.07
C MET A 1 5.74 -6.86 10.38
N MET A 2 6.08 -8.06 10.85
CA MET A 2 7.19 -8.87 10.29
C MET A 2 6.87 -9.46 8.91
N GLU A 3 5.58 -9.73 8.62
CA GLU A 3 5.15 -10.37 7.36
C GLU A 3 5.39 -9.50 6.12
N PHE A 4 5.02 -8.22 6.14
CA PHE A 4 5.22 -7.34 4.98
C PHE A 4 6.70 -7.23 4.60
N ARG A 5 7.56 -7.04 5.60
CA ARG A 5 9.02 -6.99 5.39
C ARG A 5 9.54 -8.33 4.84
N LYS A 6 9.07 -9.45 5.39
CA LYS A 6 9.47 -10.78 4.91
C LYS A 6 9.11 -10.97 3.44
N VAL A 7 7.88 -10.62 3.03
CA VAL A 7 7.47 -10.71 1.62
C VAL A 7 8.32 -9.78 0.76
N ALA A 8 8.48 -8.50 1.13
CA ALA A 8 9.31 -7.56 0.38
C ALA A 8 10.74 -8.08 0.13
N MET A 9 11.34 -8.71 1.14
CA MET A 9 12.67 -9.32 1.01
C MET A 9 12.66 -10.57 0.11
N LEU A 10 11.67 -11.45 0.23
CA LEU A 10 11.55 -12.66 -0.58
C LEU A 10 11.28 -12.35 -2.06
N THR A 11 10.56 -11.27 -2.34
CA THR A 11 10.25 -10.80 -3.70
C THR A 11 11.34 -9.89 -4.26
N GLY A 12 12.45 -9.69 -3.54
CA GLY A 12 13.61 -8.94 -4.01
C GLY A 12 13.40 -7.44 -4.15
N LEU A 13 12.48 -6.85 -3.37
CA LEU A 13 12.29 -5.39 -3.39
C LEU A 13 13.48 -4.67 -2.78
N THR A 14 13.80 -3.51 -3.34
CA THR A 14 14.68 -2.57 -2.66
C THR A 14 13.97 -1.96 -1.44
N PHE A 15 14.75 -1.40 -0.52
CA PHE A 15 14.20 -0.65 0.61
C PHE A 15 13.29 0.50 0.15
N GLU A 16 13.64 1.17 -0.94
CA GLU A 16 12.86 2.25 -1.53
C GLU A 16 11.48 1.75 -2.01
N GLN A 17 11.45 0.62 -2.72
CA GLN A 17 10.21 0.00 -3.20
C GLN A 17 9.32 -0.48 -2.04
N GLU A 18 9.92 -1.07 -1.00
CA GLU A 18 9.19 -1.43 0.22
C GLU A 18 8.57 -0.18 0.87
N ALA A 19 9.34 0.89 1.00
CA ALA A 19 8.89 2.14 1.61
C ALA A 19 7.76 2.79 0.79
N LEU A 20 7.89 2.85 -0.54
CA LEU A 20 6.83 3.32 -1.44
C LEU A 20 5.57 2.48 -1.33
N ALA A 21 5.68 1.15 -1.31
CA ALA A 21 4.54 0.25 -1.19
C ALA A 21 3.77 0.49 0.13
N ARG A 22 4.48 0.60 1.26
CA ARG A 22 3.86 0.93 2.56
C ARG A 22 3.21 2.31 2.55
N LYS A 23 3.88 3.31 1.97
CA LYS A 23 3.34 4.68 1.84
C LYS A 23 2.04 4.66 1.03
N LEU A 24 2.01 3.94 -0.09
CA LEU A 24 0.85 3.84 -0.97
C LEU A 24 -0.32 3.15 -0.26
N LEU A 25 -0.07 2.02 0.39
CA LEU A 25 -1.10 1.26 1.11
C LEU A 25 -1.67 2.06 2.29
N GLY A 26 -0.81 2.82 2.98
CA GLY A 26 -1.24 3.78 4.00
C GLY A 26 -2.08 4.92 3.40
N ALA A 27 -1.69 5.48 2.26
CA ALA A 27 -2.44 6.51 1.55
C ALA A 27 -3.84 6.02 1.14
N VAL A 28 -3.93 4.82 0.55
CA VAL A 28 -5.22 4.20 0.19
C VAL A 28 -6.10 4.02 1.43
N LEU A 29 -5.55 3.53 2.54
CA LEU A 29 -6.29 3.35 3.80
C LEU A 29 -6.83 4.67 4.36
N VAL A 30 -6.06 5.75 4.27
CA VAL A 30 -6.50 7.08 4.72
C VAL A 30 -7.59 7.63 3.79
N PHE A 31 -7.42 7.48 2.47
CA PHE A 31 -8.43 7.87 1.48
C PHE A 31 -9.76 7.14 1.71
N GLN A 32 -9.74 5.82 1.88
CA GLN A 32 -10.92 5.00 2.16
C GLN A 32 -11.63 5.33 3.49
N ARG A 33 -11.02 6.16 4.34
CA ARG A 33 -11.61 6.68 5.59
C ARG A 33 -12.09 8.12 5.44
N ASP A 34 -12.33 8.57 4.21
CA ASP A 34 -12.77 9.93 3.86
C ASP A 34 -11.82 11.03 4.36
N ARG A 35 -10.53 10.71 4.51
CA ARG A 35 -9.50 11.68 4.92
C ARG A 35 -8.68 12.10 3.71
N LYS A 36 -8.38 13.40 3.65
CA LYS A 36 -7.53 13.98 2.60
C LYS A 36 -6.12 13.38 2.68
N VAL A 37 -5.65 12.88 1.54
CA VAL A 37 -4.27 12.45 1.31
C VAL A 37 -3.67 13.33 0.24
N ASP A 38 -2.50 13.88 0.54
CA ASP A 38 -1.67 14.57 -0.45
C ASP A 38 -0.57 13.59 -0.89
N ILE A 39 -0.80 12.91 -2.01
CA ILE A 39 0.09 11.85 -2.50
C ILE A 39 1.37 12.39 -3.16
N GLU A 40 1.36 13.67 -3.55
CA GLU A 40 2.49 14.35 -4.21
C GLU A 40 3.57 14.77 -3.21
N LYS A 41 3.25 14.81 -1.92
CA LYS A 41 4.16 15.22 -0.86
C LYS A 41 4.88 14.04 -0.19
N GLY A 42 5.99 14.37 0.47
CA GLY A 42 6.78 13.46 1.30
C GLY A 42 8.23 13.34 0.85
N LEU A 43 9.06 12.73 1.70
CA LEU A 43 10.50 12.55 1.45
C LEU A 43 10.78 11.63 0.25
N LEU A 44 9.92 10.64 0.04
CA LEU A 44 10.02 9.71 -1.07
C LEU A 44 8.87 9.96 -2.04
N PRO A 45 9.13 10.61 -3.19
CA PRO A 45 8.10 10.91 -4.18
C PRO A 45 7.66 9.64 -4.89
N PHE A 46 6.37 9.55 -5.22
CA PHE A 46 5.90 8.49 -6.10
C PHE A 46 6.27 8.80 -7.55
N PRO A 47 6.40 7.76 -8.41
CA PRO A 47 6.42 7.96 -9.84
C PRO A 47 5.17 8.71 -10.33
N GLU A 48 5.34 9.49 -11.39
CA GLU A 48 4.24 10.25 -12.01
C GLU A 48 3.08 9.34 -12.41
N GLU A 49 3.36 8.16 -12.96
CA GLU A 49 2.34 7.16 -13.31
C GLU A 49 1.49 6.76 -12.11
N THR A 50 2.11 6.50 -10.96
CA THR A 50 1.39 6.17 -9.71
C THR A 50 0.49 7.31 -9.26
N ILE A 51 0.97 8.56 -9.35
CA ILE A 51 0.22 9.74 -8.92
C ILE A 51 -1.00 9.93 -9.81
N THR A 52 -0.81 9.89 -11.13
CA THR A 52 -1.88 10.04 -12.12
C THR A 52 -2.94 8.96 -11.93
N LEU A 53 -2.51 7.69 -11.81
CA LEU A 53 -3.42 6.57 -11.63
C LEU A 53 -4.17 6.63 -10.29
N PHE A 54 -3.52 7.10 -9.23
CA PHE A 54 -4.17 7.26 -7.92
C PHE A 54 -5.27 8.33 -7.98
N LYS A 55 -4.99 9.48 -8.63
CA LYS A 55 -5.96 10.55 -8.78
C LYS A 55 -7.17 10.10 -9.60
N ASP A 56 -6.95 9.42 -10.72
CA ASP A 56 -8.02 8.83 -11.54
C ASP A 56 -8.93 7.90 -10.71
N TYR A 57 -8.34 6.97 -9.96
CA TYR A 57 -9.12 6.08 -9.11
C TYR A 57 -9.80 6.78 -7.92
N ALA A 58 -9.21 7.86 -7.40
CA ALA A 58 -9.78 8.66 -6.33
C ALA A 58 -10.97 9.49 -6.81
N ASP A 59 -10.91 10.03 -8.04
CA ASP A 59 -12.01 10.77 -8.67
C ASP A 59 -13.23 9.87 -8.94
N ASP A 60 -12.97 8.61 -9.27
CA ASP A 60 -14.00 7.55 -9.35
C ASP A 60 -14.61 7.17 -7.99
N GLY A 61 -14.03 7.65 -6.88
CA GLY A 61 -14.56 7.47 -5.53
C GLY A 61 -14.28 6.12 -4.87
N MET A 62 -13.59 5.20 -5.53
CA MET A 62 -13.24 3.90 -4.95
C MET A 62 -11.91 3.37 -5.46
N ILE A 63 -11.06 2.94 -4.52
CA ILE A 63 -9.82 2.20 -4.81
C ILE A 63 -9.99 0.78 -4.27
N ASP A 64 -10.50 -0.12 -5.11
CA ASP A 64 -10.67 -1.54 -4.80
C ASP A 64 -9.35 -2.34 -4.89
N HIS A 65 -9.40 -3.63 -4.55
CA HIS A 65 -8.23 -4.51 -4.50
C HIS A 65 -7.44 -4.55 -5.83
N ASN A 66 -8.11 -4.60 -6.98
CA ASN A 66 -7.43 -4.62 -8.29
C ASN A 66 -6.78 -3.27 -8.61
N ARG A 67 -7.44 -2.17 -8.23
CA ARG A 67 -6.88 -0.82 -8.35
C ARG A 67 -5.63 -0.64 -7.50
N ILE A 68 -5.61 -1.19 -6.28
CA ILE A 68 -4.41 -1.20 -5.42
C ILE A 68 -3.27 -1.98 -6.08
N ILE A 69 -3.56 -3.17 -6.62
CA ILE A 69 -2.56 -3.97 -7.35
C ILE A 69 -2.00 -3.19 -8.54
N ASN A 70 -2.84 -2.51 -9.31
CA ASN A 70 -2.39 -1.69 -10.43
C ASN A 70 -1.49 -0.54 -9.99
N LEU A 71 -1.83 0.13 -8.88
CA LEU A 71 -0.98 1.19 -8.32
C LEU A 71 0.39 0.64 -7.89
N LEU A 72 0.44 -0.50 -7.20
CA LEU A 72 1.69 -1.13 -6.77
C LEU A 72 2.59 -1.51 -7.95
N LYS A 73 2.01 -2.00 -9.04
CA LYS A 73 2.75 -2.42 -10.24
C LYS A 73 3.53 -1.29 -10.93
N THR A 74 3.15 -0.03 -10.70
CA THR A 74 3.83 1.12 -11.34
C THR A 74 5.28 1.32 -10.88
N PHE A 75 5.67 0.77 -9.71
CA PHE A 75 7.04 0.87 -9.20
C PHE A 75 7.64 -0.43 -8.67
N ILE A 76 6.87 -1.53 -8.68
CA ILE A 76 7.33 -2.83 -8.17
C ILE A 76 7.78 -3.74 -9.32
N PRO A 77 9.07 -4.14 -9.34
CA PRO A 77 9.55 -5.15 -10.26
C PRO A 77 8.96 -6.51 -9.88
N GLY A 78 8.48 -7.27 -10.87
CA GLY A 78 7.79 -8.55 -10.66
C GLY A 78 6.28 -8.53 -10.92
N GLY A 79 5.71 -7.35 -11.20
CA GLY A 79 4.36 -7.23 -11.74
C GLY A 79 3.25 -7.64 -10.77
N GLY A 80 2.18 -8.23 -11.30
CA GLY A 80 0.93 -8.46 -10.55
C GLY A 80 1.06 -9.43 -9.37
N ASN A 81 1.86 -10.49 -9.51
CA ASN A 81 2.01 -11.50 -8.46
C ASN A 81 2.64 -10.91 -7.20
N VAL A 82 3.75 -10.17 -7.36
CA VAL A 82 4.44 -9.50 -6.25
C VAL A 82 3.53 -8.46 -5.60
N ALA A 83 2.80 -7.67 -6.41
CA ALA A 83 1.85 -6.69 -5.89
C ALA A 83 0.74 -7.34 -5.05
N GLN A 84 0.22 -8.49 -5.48
CA GLN A 84 -0.80 -9.24 -4.75
C GLN A 84 -0.26 -9.81 -3.43
N GLU A 85 0.96 -10.38 -3.44
CA GLU A 85 1.60 -10.89 -2.22
C GLU A 85 1.84 -9.79 -1.18
N LEU A 86 2.27 -8.60 -1.62
CA LEU A 86 2.47 -7.45 -0.74
C LEU A 86 1.16 -6.95 -0.14
N LEU A 87 0.09 -6.88 -0.94
CA LEU A 87 -1.22 -6.46 -0.47
C LEU A 87 -1.76 -7.45 0.58
N ALA A 88 -1.65 -8.75 0.32
CA ALA A 88 -2.04 -9.77 1.29
C ALA A 88 -1.22 -9.64 2.60
N ALA A 89 0.09 -9.46 2.52
CA ALA A 89 0.94 -9.29 3.71
C ALA A 89 0.62 -8.01 4.51
N TRP A 90 0.16 -6.96 3.82
CA TRP A 90 -0.33 -5.75 4.45
C TRP A 90 -1.64 -5.99 5.19
N GLU A 91 -2.61 -6.65 4.55
CA GLU A 91 -3.92 -6.96 5.14
C GLU A 91 -3.77 -7.84 6.41
N VAL A 92 -2.85 -8.81 6.39
CA VAL A 92 -2.52 -9.58 7.59
C VAL A 92 -1.92 -8.69 8.68
N SER A 93 -0.94 -7.84 8.32
CA SER A 93 -0.32 -6.91 9.27
C SER A 93 -1.34 -5.96 9.91
N GLN A 94 -2.32 -5.45 9.14
CA GLN A 94 -3.40 -4.61 9.67
C GLN A 94 -4.34 -5.39 10.60
N SER A 95 -4.61 -6.66 10.28
CA SER A 95 -5.45 -7.54 11.10
C SER A 95 -4.79 -7.87 12.45
N GLU A 96 -3.48 -8.14 12.45
CA GLU A 96 -2.70 -8.34 13.68
C GLU A 96 -2.74 -7.11 14.59
N ILE A 97 -2.51 -5.93 14.01
CA ILE A 97 -2.58 -4.65 14.71
C ILE A 97 -3.95 -4.49 15.37
N ARG A 98 -5.03 -4.71 14.60
CA ARG A 98 -6.40 -4.61 15.12
C ARG A 98 -6.69 -5.59 16.26
N ARG A 99 -6.18 -6.82 16.19
CA ARG A 99 -6.34 -7.82 17.26
C ARG A 99 -5.59 -7.43 18.53
N SER A 100 -4.36 -6.94 18.40
CA SER A 100 -3.56 -6.51 19.55
C SER A 100 -4.24 -5.37 20.31
N TYR A 101 -4.67 -4.32 19.60
CA TYR A 101 -5.37 -3.18 20.23
C TYR A 101 -6.78 -3.53 20.75
N GLY A 102 -7.39 -4.60 20.24
CA GLY A 102 -8.67 -5.11 20.76
C GLY A 102 -8.54 -5.95 22.03
N HIS A 103 -7.33 -6.34 22.42
CA HIS A 103 -7.08 -7.12 23.64
C HIS A 103 -6.77 -6.22 24.85
N ASP A 104 -6.31 -4.98 24.62
CA ASP A 104 -5.97 -4.00 25.69
C ASP A 104 -7.19 -3.23 26.22
N VAL A 105 -8.40 -3.57 25.77
CA VAL A 105 -9.68 -3.04 26.25
C VAL A 105 -10.57 -4.18 26.74
N ASN A 106 -10.21 -4.78 27.87
CA ASN A 106 -11.12 -5.49 28.76
C ASN A 106 -10.55 -5.54 30.18
#